data_AF-A0A8T7BWN9-F1
#
_entry.id   AF-A0A8T7BWN9-F1
#
_cell.length_a   1.000
_cell.length_b   1.000
_cell.length_c   1.000
_cell.angle_alpha   90.00
_cell.angle_beta   90.00
_cell.angle_gamma   90.00
#
_symmetry.space_group_name_H-M   'P 1'
#
loop_
_entity.id
_entity.type
_entity.pdbx_description
1 polymer ?
#
loop_
_entity_poly.entity_id
_entity_poly.type
_entity_poly.pdbx_seq_one_letter_code
_entity_poly.pdbx_strand_id
1 'polypeptide(L)'
;RRLIAEALNRFRSRGEQIKVELGRTGYRIVNIDVITSGQSSAPVRMRAPAMMENSAVAAPSIEPGVQSVSVQVSGTIELENPQ
;
A
#
# COMPACT_ATOMS: atom_id res chain seq x y z
N ARG A 1 -2.28 4.62 12.25
CA ARG A 1 -0.81 4.89 12.36
C ARG A 1 0.06 3.64 12.20
N ARG A 2 -0.41 2.43 12.56
CA ARG A 2 0.35 1.17 12.43
C ARG A 2 0.95 0.93 11.03
N LEU A 3 0.16 1.08 9.95
CA LEU A 3 0.62 0.85 8.58
C LEU A 3 1.78 1.77 8.17
N ILE A 4 1.78 3.03 8.62
CA ILE A 4 2.88 3.97 8.34
C ILE A 4 4.16 3.52 9.06
N ALA A 5 4.08 3.18 10.34
CA ALA A 5 5.23 2.68 11.09
C ALA A 5 5.82 1.41 10.46
N GLU A 6 4.95 0.49 10.03
CA GLU A 6 5.36 -0.73 9.34
C GLU A 6 6.04 -0.43 7.99
N ALA A 7 5.47 0.46 7.17
CA ALA A 7 6.06 0.85 5.90
C ALA A 7 7.43 1.53 6.08
N LEU A 8 7.57 2.41 7.08
CA LEU A 8 8.85 3.03 7.44
C LEU A 8 9.89 2.01 7.91
N ASN A 9 9.48 1.00 8.68
CA ASN A 9 10.39 -0.08 9.10
C ASN A 9 10.86 -0.92 7.91
N ARG A 10 9.96 -1.23 6.97
CA ARG A 10 10.33 -1.93 5.73
C ARG A 10 11.32 -1.10 4.90
N PHE A 11 11.10 0.20 4.78
CA PHE A 11 12.03 1.11 4.09
C PHE A 11 13.41 1.13 4.78
N ARG A 12 13.47 1.24 6.10
CA ARG A 12 14.72 1.15 6.87
C ARG A 12 15.44 -0.17 6.66
N SER A 13 14.72 -1.29 6.76
CA SER A 13 15.30 -2.62 6.53
C SER A 13 15.92 -2.75 5.14
N ARG A 14 15.30 -2.15 4.11
CA ARG A 14 15.86 -2.11 2.76
C ARG A 14 17.12 -1.25 2.69
N GLY A 15 17.15 -0.10 3.37
CA GLY A 15 18.34 0.74 3.49
C GLY A 15 19.52 0.01 4.14
N GLU A 16 19.26 -0.74 5.21
CA GLU A 16 20.27 -1.59 5.87
C GLU A 16 20.84 -2.65 4.93
N GLN A 17 19.99 -3.31 4.14
CA GLN A 17 20.43 -4.28 3.13
C GLN A 17 21.36 -3.63 2.10
N ILE A 18 20.96 -2.48 1.55
CA ILE A 18 21.76 -1.74 0.56
C ILE A 18 23.11 -1.32 1.16
N LYS A 19 23.12 -0.83 2.42
CA LYS A 19 24.34 -0.47 3.14
C LYS A 19 25.32 -1.64 3.21
N VAL A 20 24.83 -2.83 3.61
CA VAL A 20 25.65 -4.05 3.73
C VAL A 20 26.17 -4.51 2.36
N GLU A 21 25.30 -4.61 1.36
CA GLU A 21 25.65 -5.09 0.03
C GLU A 21 26.71 -4.20 -0.67
N LEU A 22 26.71 -2.90 -0.37
CA LEU A 22 27.66 -1.94 -0.93
C LEU A 22 28.89 -1.70 -0.03
N GLY A 23 29.07 -2.47 1.04
CA GLY A 23 30.23 -2.39 1.93
C GLY A 23 30.35 -1.05 2.66
N ARG A 24 29.24 -0.42 3.03
CA ARG A 24 29.22 0.88 3.72
C ARG A 24 29.01 0.71 5.21
N THR A 25 29.51 1.68 5.98
CA THR A 25 29.42 1.69 7.46
C THR A 25 28.10 2.24 7.95
N GLY A 26 27.51 3.17 7.21
CA GLY A 26 26.27 3.85 7.57
C GLY A 26 25.53 4.41 6.37
N TYR A 27 24.34 4.95 6.62
CA TYR A 27 23.58 5.75 5.69
C TYR A 27 22.65 6.69 6.45
N ARG A 28 22.22 7.76 5.79
CA ARG A 28 21.16 8.64 6.28
C ARG A 28 20.04 8.79 5.27
N ILE A 29 18.83 9.05 5.75
CA ILE A 29 17.69 9.42 4.89
C ILE A 29 17.80 10.91 4.61
N VAL A 30 17.92 11.30 3.34
CA VAL A 30 17.99 12.71 2.92
C VAL A 30 16.63 13.24 2.50
N ASN A 31 15.77 12.38 1.97
CA ASN A 31 14.38 12.73 1.66
C ASN A 31 13.47 11.52 1.84
N ILE A 32 12.23 11.77 2.28
CA ILE A 32 11.20 10.74 2.41
C ILE A 32 9.82 11.31 2.09
N ASP A 33 9.06 10.56 1.31
CA ASP A 33 7.68 10.85 0.96
C ASP A 33 6.79 9.66 1.38
N VAL A 34 5.67 9.98 2.02
CA VAL A 34 4.75 8.98 2.59
C VAL A 34 3.34 9.27 2.08
N ILE A 35 2.86 8.42 1.19
CA ILE A 35 1.54 8.53 0.58
C ILE A 35 0.62 7.49 1.21
N THR A 36 -0.52 7.93 1.72
CA THR A 36 -1.61 7.05 2.15
C THR A 36 -2.75 7.16 1.16
N SER A 37 -3.21 6.04 0.63
CA SER A 37 -4.40 5.99 -0.23
C SER A 37 -5.43 5.03 0.35
N GLY A 38 -6.70 5.42 0.29
CA GLY A 38 -7.82 4.54 0.56
C GLY A 38 -8.72 4.58 -0.66
N GLN A 39 -8.91 3.44 -1.32
CA GLN A 39 -10.00 3.35 -2.28
C GLN A 39 -11.29 3.24 -1.46
N SER A 40 -12.06 4.32 -1.42
CA SER A 40 -13.49 4.18 -1.24
C SER A 40 -13.97 3.41 -2.47
N SER A 41 -14.17 2.11 -2.32
CA SER A 41 -14.86 1.28 -3.31
C SER A 41 -16.24 1.92 -3.52
N ALA A 42 -16.35 2.81 -4.51
CA ALA A 42 -17.63 3.37 -4.88
C ALA A 42 -18.51 2.17 -5.26
N PRO A 43 -19.70 2.02 -4.66
CA PRO A 43 -20.56 0.89 -4.96
C PRO A 43 -20.78 0.88 -6.47
N VAL A 44 -20.36 -0.20 -7.12
CA VAL A 44 -20.67 -0.46 -8.53
C VAL A 44 -22.19 -0.47 -8.62
N ARG A 45 -22.77 0.64 -9.08
CA ARG A 45 -24.21 0.75 -9.32
C ARG A 45 -24.53 -0.14 -10.50
N MET A 46 -24.77 -1.42 -10.22
CA MET A 46 -25.31 -2.36 -11.19
C MET A 46 -26.65 -1.77 -11.64
N ARG A 47 -26.70 -1.24 -12.87
CA ARG A 47 -27.97 -0.82 -13.47
C ARG A 47 -28.79 -2.09 -13.63
N ALA A 48 -29.84 -2.24 -12.82
CA ALA A 48 -30.77 -3.34 -12.96
C ALA A 48 -31.33 -3.34 -14.39
N PRO A 49 -31.21 -4.43 -15.17
CA PRO A 49 -32.05 -4.57 -16.34
C PRO A 49 -33.49 -4.70 -15.83
N ALA A 50 -34.35 -3.78 -16.26
CA ALA A 50 -35.78 -3.88 -16.02
C ALA A 50 -36.29 -5.20 -16.62
N MET A 51 -36.84 -6.06 -15.76
CA MET A 51 -37.70 -7.20 -16.07
C MET A 51 -37.15 -8.24 -17.06
N MET A 52 -36.46 -9.25 -16.53
CA MET A 52 -36.51 -10.60 -17.09
C MET A 52 -37.01 -11.53 -15.99
N GLU A 53 -38.32 -11.52 -15.83
CA GLU A 53 -39.08 -12.45 -15.01
C GLU A 53 -38.86 -13.88 -15.54
N ASN A 54 -38.72 -14.84 -14.63
CA ASN A 54 -38.55 -16.27 -14.86
C ASN A 54 -37.10 -16.78 -15.06
N SER A 55 -36.33 -16.84 -13.97
CA SER A 55 -35.50 -18.00 -13.62
C SER A 55 -34.99 -17.85 -12.18
N ALA A 56 -34.96 -18.96 -11.45
CA ALA A 56 -34.41 -19.04 -10.10
C ALA A 56 -32.92 -18.68 -10.10
N VAL A 57 -32.62 -17.38 -9.91
CA VAL A 57 -31.25 -16.90 -9.71
C VAL A 57 -31.11 -16.63 -8.22
N ALA A 58 -30.26 -17.40 -7.55
CA ALA A 58 -29.87 -17.15 -6.17
C ALA A 58 -29.46 -15.68 -6.03
N ALA A 59 -30.05 -14.98 -5.06
CA ALA A 59 -29.73 -13.58 -4.80
C ALA A 59 -28.21 -13.44 -4.65
N PRO A 60 -27.55 -12.54 -5.40
CA PRO A 60 -26.11 -12.36 -5.27
C PRO A 60 -25.78 -11.98 -3.83
N SER A 61 -24.86 -12.70 -3.21
CA SER A 61 -24.35 -12.37 -1.87
C SER A 61 -23.67 -11.01 -1.94
N ILE A 62 -24.28 -9.99 -1.34
CA ILE A 62 -23.67 -8.67 -1.18
C ILE A 62 -22.54 -8.85 -0.15
N GLU A 63 -21.28 -8.93 -0.62
CA GLU A 63 -20.14 -8.85 0.29
C GLU A 63 -20.10 -7.44 0.92
N PRO A 64 -20.05 -7.32 2.26
CA PRO A 64 -19.92 -6.02 2.90
C PRO A 64 -18.66 -5.31 2.40
N GLY A 65 -18.81 -4.04 2.04
CA GLY A 65 -17.79 -3.27 1.32
C GLY A 65 -16.42 -3.30 1.99
N VAL A 66 -15.46 -3.95 1.35
CA VAL A 66 -14.06 -3.96 1.78
C VAL A 66 -13.44 -2.60 1.43
N GLN A 67 -12.94 -1.91 2.45
CA GLN A 67 -12.13 -0.70 2.28
C GLN A 67 -10.66 -1.07 2.39
N SER A 68 -9.93 -0.93 1.27
CA SER A 68 -8.49 -1.16 1.23
C SER A 68 -7.75 0.14 1.51
N VAL A 69 -6.91 0.13 2.54
CA VAL A 69 -6.00 1.23 2.86
C VAL A 69 -4.57 0.78 2.57
N SER A 70 -3.85 1.54 1.74
CA SER A 70 -2.46 1.29 1.43
C SER A 70 -1.58 2.47 1.85
N VAL A 71 -0.35 2.17 2.23
CA VAL A 71 0.69 3.16 2.52
C VAL A 71 1.89 2.84 1.66
N GLN A 72 2.35 3.84 0.90
CA GLN A 72 3.55 3.78 0.10
C GLN A 72 4.58 4.75 0.69
N VAL A 73 5.81 4.27 0.86
CA VAL A 73 6.95 5.08 1.28
C VAL A 73 7.98 5.05 0.16
N SER A 74 8.42 6.24 -0.26
CA SER A 74 9.55 6.41 -1.17
C SER A 74 10.54 7.40 -0.57
N GLY A 75 11.80 7.34 -0.97
CA GLY A 75 12.81 8.21 -0.39
C GLY A 75 14.19 7.97 -0.96
N THR A 76 15.10 8.88 -0.64
CA THR A 76 16.50 8.82 -1.03
C THR A 76 17.35 8.63 0.21
N ILE A 77 18.28 7.69 0.14
CA ILE A 77 19.33 7.51 1.15
C ILE A 77 20.67 7.97 0.58
N GLU A 78 21.48 8.54 1.45
CA GLU A 78 22.88 8.85 1.17
C GLU A 78 23.74 7.88 1.98
N LEU A 79 24.67 7.20 1.31
CA LEU A 79 25.59 6.27 1.95
C LEU A 79 26.74 7.04 2.59
N GLU A 80 27.11 6.67 3.80
CA GLU A 80 28.27 7.24 4.45
C GLU A 80 29.54 6.66 3.84
N ASN A 81 30.55 7.52 3.63
CA ASN A 81 31.86 7.06 3.19
C ASN A 81 32.53 6.26 4.32
N PRO A 82 33.27 5.18 3.98
CA PRO A 82 34.22 4.62 4.94
C PRO A 82 35.19 5.74 5.36
N GLN A 83 35.28 5.97 6.68
CA GLN A 83 36.27 6.86 7.28
C GLN A 83 37.67 6.30 7.05
#